data_AF-A0A1Y3N5H1-F1
#
_entry.id   AF-A0A1Y3N5H1-F1
#
_cell.length_a   1.000
_cell.length_b   1.000
_cell.length_c   1.000
_cell.angle_alpha   90.00
_cell.angle_beta   90.00
_cell.angle_gamma   90.00
#
_symmetry.space_group_name_H-M   'P 1'
#
loop_
_entity.id
_entity.type
_entity.pdbx_description
1 polymer ?
#
loop_
_entity_poly.entity_id
_entity_poly.type
_entity_poly.pdbx_seq_one_letter_code
_entity_poly.pdbx_strand_id
1 'polypeptide(L)'
;MKSNKIFDFETASDEECQKLGKKLLEGKISISQWKKILKHLKNKKEKWSEEDAIKIIKNMEILSCDIYLRRVDYRTYWGKTLLHMAKFIPIKGSLNYRILYALIKSQIDEEKEKPLKKVNSYIMFRIAERSKYLNRKDKRIYKPLKKKVLKTIENDDEMKKWYYYLFY
;
A
#
# COMPACT_ATOMS: atom_id res chain seq x y z
N MET A 1 -1.14 32.50 -11.57
CA MET A 1 -1.56 31.10 -11.79
C MET A 1 -0.66 30.18 -10.98
N LYS A 2 -1.16 29.50 -9.94
CA LYS A 2 -0.35 28.51 -9.20
C LYS A 2 -0.24 27.25 -10.06
N SER A 3 0.98 26.88 -10.43
CA SER A 3 1.30 25.59 -11.05
C SER A 3 0.62 24.47 -10.27
N ASN A 4 -0.31 23.76 -10.90
CA ASN A 4 -0.92 22.55 -10.34
C ASN A 4 0.12 21.43 -10.38
N LYS A 5 1.10 21.48 -9.46
CA LYS A 5 2.04 20.38 -9.27
C LYS A 5 1.22 19.14 -8.92
N ILE A 6 1.25 18.15 -9.82
CA ILE A 6 0.59 16.86 -9.60
C ILE A 6 1.29 16.20 -8.41
N PHE A 7 0.51 15.61 -7.50
CA PHE A 7 1.05 14.91 -6.34
C PHE A 7 1.88 13.72 -6.80
N ASP A 8 3.12 13.64 -6.30
CA ASP A 8 4.06 12.57 -6.64
C ASP A 8 4.02 11.49 -5.55
N PHE A 9 3.49 10.31 -5.90
CA PHE A 9 3.40 9.18 -4.98
C PHE A 9 4.73 8.44 -4.79
N GLU A 10 5.73 8.66 -5.64
CA GLU A 10 7.03 7.97 -5.58
C GLU A 10 7.87 8.50 -4.43
N THR A 11 7.79 9.82 -4.20
CA THR A 11 8.64 10.55 -3.26
C THR A 11 7.87 11.06 -2.03
N ALA A 12 6.53 10.97 -2.04
CA ALA A 12 5.71 11.42 -0.92
C ALA A 12 6.03 10.66 0.37
N SER A 13 6.14 11.42 1.45
CA SER A 13 6.16 10.92 2.82
C SER A 13 4.78 10.41 3.26
N ASP A 14 4.77 9.58 4.30
CA ASP A 14 3.55 9.08 4.93
C ASP A 14 2.63 10.25 5.38
N GLU A 15 3.23 11.33 5.93
CA GLU A 15 2.50 12.54 6.35
C GLU A 15 1.87 13.30 5.18
N GLU A 16 2.57 13.39 4.04
CA GLU A 16 2.02 14.02 2.84
C GLU A 16 0.85 13.22 2.27
N CYS A 17 0.94 11.89 2.32
CA CYS A 17 -0.15 11.00 1.93
C CYS A 17 -1.38 11.18 2.84
N GLN A 18 -1.18 11.28 4.16
CA GLN A 18 -2.25 11.56 5.13
C GLN A 18 -2.87 12.94 4.92
N LYS A 19 -2.06 13.98 4.69
CA LYS A 19 -2.53 15.35 4.39
C LYS A 19 -3.36 15.38 3.11
N LEU A 20 -2.95 14.66 2.07
CA LEU A 20 -3.73 14.50 0.85
C LEU A 20 -5.05 13.74 1.12
N GLY A 21 -4.96 12.68 1.94
CA GLY A 21 -6.09 11.91 2.46
C GLY A 21 -7.20 12.78 3.03
N LYS A 22 -6.82 13.64 3.99
CA LYS A 22 -7.70 14.59 4.66
C LYS A 22 -8.34 15.60 3.69
N LYS A 23 -7.57 16.13 2.73
CA LYS A 23 -8.09 17.06 1.71
C LYS A 23 -9.16 16.41 0.82
N LEU A 24 -8.99 15.14 0.45
CA LEU A 24 -9.99 14.39 -0.33
C LEU A 24 -11.25 14.15 0.52
N LEU A 25 -11.09 13.76 1.78
CA LEU A 25 -12.20 13.53 2.71
C LEU A 25 -13.04 14.81 2.91
N GLU A 26 -12.38 15.95 3.12
CA GLU A 26 -13.01 17.27 3.30
C GLU A 26 -13.59 17.86 2.00
N GLY A 27 -13.48 17.16 0.85
CA GLY A 27 -13.98 17.64 -0.44
C GLY A 27 -13.15 18.79 -1.04
N LYS A 28 -12.01 19.14 -0.45
CA LYS A 28 -11.08 20.16 -0.97
C LYS A 28 -10.42 19.74 -2.29
N ILE A 29 -10.46 18.45 -2.62
CA ILE A 29 -10.05 17.91 -3.91
C ILE A 29 -11.24 17.26 -4.58
N SER A 30 -11.71 17.85 -5.67
CA SER A 30 -12.80 17.31 -6.48
C SER A 30 -12.45 15.95 -7.07
N ILE A 31 -13.47 15.15 -7.40
CA ILE A 31 -13.28 13.87 -8.08
C ILE A 31 -12.57 14.01 -9.44
N SER A 32 -12.76 15.14 -10.13
CA SER A 32 -12.07 15.45 -11.40
C SER A 32 -10.56 15.65 -11.18
N GLN A 33 -10.17 16.38 -10.15
CA GLN A 33 -8.77 16.54 -9.77
C GLN A 33 -8.15 15.20 -9.35
N TRP A 34 -8.86 14.39 -8.55
CA TRP A 34 -8.41 13.06 -8.17
C TRP A 34 -8.18 12.15 -9.38
N LYS A 35 -9.11 12.15 -10.34
CA LYS A 35 -8.96 11.41 -11.60
C LYS A 35 -7.71 11.84 -12.37
N LYS A 36 -7.43 13.15 -12.43
CA LYS A 36 -6.22 13.67 -13.10
C LYS A 36 -4.94 13.18 -12.43
N ILE A 37 -4.88 13.23 -11.10
CA ILE A 37 -3.76 12.71 -10.32
C ILE A 37 -3.54 11.22 -10.62
N LEU A 38 -4.58 10.40 -10.54
CA LEU A 38 -4.46 8.96 -10.79
C LEU A 38 -4.19 8.60 -12.25
N LYS A 39 -4.65 9.42 -13.20
CA LYS A 39 -4.36 9.24 -14.63
C LYS A 39 -2.87 9.42 -14.90
N HIS A 40 -2.20 10.32 -14.19
CA HIS A 40 -0.75 10.50 -14.31
C HIS A 40 0.02 9.21 -13.96
N LEU A 41 -0.37 8.53 -12.87
CA LEU A 41 0.22 7.25 -12.47
C LEU A 41 0.06 6.13 -13.52
N LYS A 42 -1.05 6.16 -14.28
CA LYS A 42 -1.34 5.14 -15.31
C LYS A 42 -0.68 5.43 -16.65
N ASN A 43 -0.39 6.70 -16.92
CA ASN A 43 0.04 7.18 -18.23
C ASN A 43 1.54 7.46 -18.31
N LYS A 44 2.32 7.20 -17.25
CA LYS A 44 3.78 7.30 -17.31
C LYS A 44 4.26 6.36 -18.42
N LYS A 45 4.97 6.91 -19.41
CA LYS A 45 5.41 6.19 -20.63
C LYS A 45 6.45 5.11 -20.30
N GLU A 46 7.22 5.32 -19.24
CA GLU A 46 8.15 4.35 -18.68
C GLU A 46 7.39 3.35 -17.81
N LYS A 47 7.72 2.06 -17.95
CA LYS A 47 7.18 1.04 -17.06
C LYS A 47 7.70 1.31 -15.65
N TRP A 48 6.81 1.17 -14.66
CA TRP A 48 7.19 1.26 -13.26
C TRP A 48 8.16 0.15 -12.88
N SER A 49 9.21 0.50 -12.13
CA SER A 49 10.06 -0.49 -11.46
C SER A 49 9.28 -1.18 -10.33
N GLU A 50 9.76 -2.32 -9.86
CA GLU A 50 9.19 -2.98 -8.68
C GLU A 50 9.24 -2.05 -7.46
N GLU A 51 10.36 -1.36 -7.25
CA GLU A 51 10.55 -0.44 -6.13
C GLU A 51 9.56 0.72 -6.15
N ASP A 52 9.33 1.33 -7.32
CA ASP A 52 8.37 2.43 -7.46
C ASP A 52 6.94 1.92 -7.25
N ALA A 53 6.62 0.76 -7.80
CA ALA A 53 5.31 0.14 -7.58
C ALA A 53 5.06 -0.15 -6.10
N ILE A 54 6.07 -0.63 -5.35
CA ILE A 54 5.98 -0.83 -3.90
C ILE A 54 5.71 0.49 -3.17
N LYS A 55 6.47 1.55 -3.47
CA LYS A 55 6.29 2.88 -2.86
C LYS A 55 4.89 3.44 -3.13
N ILE A 56 4.45 3.39 -4.39
CA ILE A 56 3.13 3.89 -4.80
C ILE A 56 2.01 3.08 -4.13
N ILE A 57 2.10 1.75 -4.08
CA ILE A 57 1.12 0.90 -3.40
C ILE A 57 1.02 1.27 -1.92
N LYS A 58 2.16 1.37 -1.22
CA LYS A 58 2.22 1.78 0.19
C LYS A 58 1.55 3.15 0.39
N ASN A 59 1.95 4.15 -0.38
CA ASN A 59 1.47 5.53 -0.23
C ASN A 59 -0.02 5.66 -0.55
N MET A 60 -0.52 4.90 -1.53
CA MET A 60 -1.94 4.81 -1.85
C MET A 60 -2.75 4.15 -0.73
N GLU A 61 -2.21 3.15 -0.04
CA GLU A 61 -2.87 2.56 1.14
C GLU A 61 -2.93 3.57 2.29
N ILE A 62 -1.82 4.25 2.64
CA ILE A 62 -1.81 5.26 3.71
C ILE A 62 -2.84 6.36 3.47
N LEU A 63 -2.90 6.89 2.25
CA LEU A 63 -3.89 7.88 1.85
C LEU A 63 -5.33 7.40 2.05
N SER A 64 -5.57 6.09 1.92
CA SER A 64 -6.91 5.51 2.00
C SER A 64 -7.44 5.32 3.42
N CYS A 65 -6.60 5.50 4.45
CA CYS A 65 -6.94 5.28 5.87
C CYS A 65 -8.31 5.86 6.25
N ASP A 66 -8.54 7.14 5.95
CA ASP A 66 -9.76 7.84 6.37
C ASP A 66 -10.79 7.97 5.24
N ILE A 67 -10.35 7.86 3.98
CA ILE A 67 -11.20 8.04 2.81
C ILE A 67 -12.06 6.80 2.58
N TYR A 68 -11.48 5.61 2.72
CA TYR A 68 -12.06 4.36 2.26
C TYR A 68 -13.45 4.08 2.86
N LEU A 69 -13.65 4.45 4.12
CA LEU A 69 -14.91 4.23 4.85
C LEU A 69 -16.00 5.25 4.51
N ARG A 70 -15.63 6.42 3.98
CA ARG A 70 -16.54 7.58 3.91
C ARG A 70 -16.88 8.01 2.48
N ARG A 71 -16.11 7.56 1.46
CA ARG A 71 -16.24 8.05 0.08
C ARG A 71 -16.07 6.96 -0.98
N VAL A 72 -17.19 6.37 -1.38
CA VAL A 72 -17.27 5.29 -2.38
C VAL A 72 -16.80 5.73 -3.77
N ASP A 73 -17.04 7.00 -4.12
CA ASP A 73 -16.63 7.61 -5.39
C ASP A 73 -15.10 7.59 -5.57
N TYR A 74 -14.32 7.82 -4.50
CA TYR A 74 -12.86 7.70 -4.54
C TYR A 74 -12.38 6.25 -4.58
N ARG A 75 -13.05 5.35 -3.85
CA ARG A 75 -12.68 3.92 -3.71
C ARG A 75 -12.54 3.22 -5.06
N THR A 76 -13.44 3.52 -6.01
CA THR A 76 -13.42 2.89 -7.34
C THR A 76 -12.14 3.22 -8.12
N TYR A 77 -11.72 4.48 -8.14
CA TYR A 77 -10.52 4.89 -8.88
C TYR A 77 -9.24 4.44 -8.18
N TRP A 78 -9.24 4.53 -6.84
CA TRP A 78 -8.16 4.02 -6.00
C TRP A 78 -7.89 2.54 -6.26
N GLY A 79 -8.92 1.70 -6.20
CA GLY A 79 -8.80 0.25 -6.42
C GLY A 79 -8.26 -0.08 -7.81
N LYS A 80 -8.76 0.61 -8.85
CA LYS A 80 -8.23 0.45 -10.22
C LYS A 80 -6.75 0.82 -10.34
N THR A 81 -6.29 1.83 -9.61
CA THR A 81 -4.87 2.23 -9.64
C THR A 81 -4.00 1.23 -8.87
N LEU A 82 -4.43 0.76 -7.69
CA LEU A 82 -3.70 -0.30 -6.98
C LEU A 82 -3.54 -1.56 -7.81
N LEU A 83 -4.62 -2.01 -8.47
CA LEU A 83 -4.58 -3.18 -9.34
C LEU A 83 -3.67 -2.96 -10.56
N HIS A 84 -3.55 -1.73 -11.05
CA HIS A 84 -2.61 -1.39 -12.11
C HIS A 84 -1.16 -1.47 -11.61
N MET A 85 -0.85 -0.87 -10.47
CA MET A 85 0.50 -0.92 -9.86
C MET A 85 0.92 -2.36 -9.52
N ALA A 86 -0.01 -3.18 -9.04
CA ALA A 86 0.25 -4.58 -8.71
C ALA A 86 0.75 -5.42 -9.89
N LYS A 87 0.52 -5.00 -11.15
CA LYS A 87 1.04 -5.70 -12.33
C LYS A 87 2.57 -5.64 -12.43
N PHE A 88 3.18 -4.61 -11.83
CA PHE A 88 4.62 -4.38 -11.86
C PHE A 88 5.38 -5.10 -10.74
N ILE A 89 4.69 -5.83 -9.86
CA ILE A 89 5.30 -6.70 -8.86
C ILE A 89 5.55 -8.09 -9.47
N PRO A 90 6.80 -8.50 -9.72
CA PRO A 90 7.14 -9.64 -10.58
C PRO A 90 7.04 -11.01 -9.88
N ILE A 91 6.04 -11.21 -9.02
CA ILE A 91 5.81 -12.47 -8.32
C ILE A 91 4.61 -13.24 -8.89
N LYS A 92 4.59 -14.57 -8.69
CA LYS A 92 3.42 -15.41 -8.99
C LYS A 92 2.28 -15.16 -8.00
N GLY A 93 1.04 -15.25 -8.46
CA GLY A 93 -0.17 -15.12 -7.65
C GLY A 93 -1.13 -14.05 -8.16
N SER A 94 -2.26 -13.87 -7.48
CA SER A 94 -3.25 -12.86 -7.86
C SER A 94 -2.75 -11.43 -7.66
N LEU A 95 -3.41 -10.45 -8.29
CA LEU A 95 -3.13 -9.03 -8.04
C LEU A 95 -3.31 -8.65 -6.56
N ASN A 96 -4.25 -9.28 -5.84
CA ASN A 96 -4.41 -9.04 -4.40
C ASN A 96 -3.20 -9.55 -3.61
N TYR A 97 -2.66 -10.72 -3.97
CA TYR A 97 -1.45 -11.24 -3.36
C TYR A 97 -0.23 -10.35 -3.66
N ARG A 98 -0.11 -9.84 -4.89
CA ARG A 98 0.94 -8.89 -5.27
C ARG A 98 0.89 -7.59 -4.47
N ILE A 99 -0.31 -7.06 -4.21
CA ILE A 99 -0.48 -5.89 -3.33
C ILE A 99 -0.01 -6.24 -1.91
N LEU A 100 -0.47 -7.36 -1.36
CA LEU A 100 -0.04 -7.80 -0.02
C LEU A 100 1.49 -7.93 0.09
N TYR A 101 2.13 -8.55 -0.91
CA TYR A 101 3.59 -8.67 -0.96
C TYR A 101 4.29 -7.32 -1.02
N ALA A 102 3.81 -6.39 -1.86
CA ALA A 102 4.35 -5.04 -1.92
C ALA A 102 4.26 -4.33 -0.56
N LEU A 103 3.15 -4.49 0.16
CA LEU A 103 3.01 -3.93 1.50
C LEU A 103 4.01 -4.56 2.48
N ILE A 104 4.21 -5.88 2.45
CA ILE A 104 5.22 -6.55 3.31
C ILE A 104 6.63 -6.02 3.01
N LYS A 105 7.03 -5.97 1.73
CA LYS A 105 8.33 -5.42 1.31
C LYS A 105 8.54 -3.96 1.71
N SER A 106 7.45 -3.19 1.81
CA SER A 106 7.53 -1.79 2.26
C SER A 106 7.80 -1.63 3.76
N GLN A 107 7.71 -2.71 4.54
CA GLN A 107 7.86 -2.71 6.00
C GLN A 107 9.02 -3.58 6.50
N ILE A 108 9.38 -4.63 5.76
CA ILE A 108 10.31 -5.66 6.19
C ILE A 108 11.39 -5.88 5.12
N ASP A 109 12.64 -5.87 5.56
CA ASP A 109 13.77 -6.39 4.79
C ASP A 109 13.74 -7.92 4.89
N GLU A 110 13.14 -8.57 3.90
CA GLU A 110 12.98 -10.02 3.86
C GLU A 110 14.30 -10.79 3.75
N GLU A 111 15.35 -10.18 3.21
CA GLU A 111 16.67 -10.83 3.07
C GLU A 111 17.39 -10.85 4.41
N LYS A 112 17.28 -9.77 5.17
CA LYS A 112 17.87 -9.66 6.51
C LYS A 112 16.95 -10.17 7.62
N GLU A 113 15.73 -10.57 7.28
CA GLU A 113 14.65 -10.95 8.22
C GLU A 113 14.41 -9.89 9.31
N LYS A 114 14.52 -8.59 8.97
CA LYS A 114 14.46 -7.47 9.92
C LYS A 114 13.44 -6.40 9.51
N PRO A 115 12.84 -5.66 10.45
CA PRO A 115 12.05 -4.48 10.14
C PRO A 115 12.86 -3.42 9.39
N LEU A 116 12.19 -2.66 8.54
CA LEU A 116 12.74 -1.39 8.06
C LEU A 116 12.65 -0.35 9.17
N LYS A 117 13.57 0.63 9.16
CA LYS A 117 13.64 1.69 10.20
C LYS A 117 12.35 2.51 10.40
N LYS A 118 11.42 2.48 9.44
CA LYS A 118 10.17 3.26 9.47
C LYS A 118 8.98 2.35 9.17
N VAL A 119 8.66 1.48 10.13
CA VAL A 119 7.42 0.69 10.07
C VAL A 119 6.22 1.61 10.28
N ASN A 120 5.21 1.45 9.44
CA ASN A 120 3.93 2.14 9.52
C ASN A 120 2.85 1.17 10.01
N SER A 121 2.28 1.46 11.18
CA SER A 121 1.27 0.63 11.83
C SER A 121 0.01 0.41 10.99
N TYR A 122 -0.43 1.43 10.26
CA TYR A 122 -1.58 1.31 9.36
C TYR A 122 -1.28 0.32 8.23
N ILE A 123 -0.05 0.32 7.69
CA ILE A 123 0.34 -0.66 6.68
C ILE A 123 0.35 -2.08 7.27
N MET A 124 0.84 -2.27 8.49
CA MET A 124 0.77 -3.57 9.17
C MET A 124 -0.69 -4.05 9.32
N PHE A 125 -1.60 -3.16 9.70
CA PHE A 125 -3.04 -3.46 9.72
C PHE A 125 -3.58 -3.86 8.32
N ARG A 126 -3.18 -3.16 7.24
CA ARG A 126 -3.58 -3.53 5.87
C ARG A 126 -3.02 -4.88 5.42
N ILE A 127 -1.81 -5.23 5.85
CA ILE A 127 -1.23 -6.57 5.63
C ILE A 127 -2.11 -7.63 6.29
N ALA A 128 -2.51 -7.42 7.55
CA ALA A 128 -3.41 -8.30 8.28
C ALA A 128 -4.73 -8.52 7.52
N GLU A 129 -5.41 -7.41 7.19
CA GLU A 129 -6.71 -7.42 6.52
C GLU A 129 -6.64 -8.14 5.18
N ARG A 130 -5.70 -7.77 4.30
CA ARG A 130 -5.58 -8.35 2.96
C ARG A 130 -5.24 -9.84 3.00
N SER A 131 -4.51 -10.29 4.01
CA SER A 131 -4.18 -11.71 4.18
C SER A 131 -5.41 -12.59 4.42
N LYS A 132 -6.45 -12.06 5.09
CA LYS A 132 -7.72 -12.77 5.35
C LYS A 132 -8.45 -13.11 4.04
N TYR A 133 -8.33 -12.26 3.02
CA TYR A 133 -9.00 -12.36 1.72
C TYR A 133 -8.19 -13.07 0.61
N LEU A 134 -7.09 -13.74 0.94
CA LEU A 134 -6.36 -14.53 -0.06
C LEU A 134 -7.16 -15.78 -0.48
N ASN A 135 -7.14 -16.09 -1.78
CA ASN A 135 -7.69 -17.35 -2.29
C ASN A 135 -6.80 -18.54 -1.88
N ARG A 136 -7.29 -19.77 -2.08
CA ARG A 136 -6.58 -21.00 -1.66
C ARG A 136 -5.18 -21.15 -2.29
N LYS A 137 -4.99 -20.73 -3.55
CA LYS A 137 -3.69 -20.81 -4.23
C LYS A 137 -2.71 -19.80 -3.63
N ASP A 138 -3.12 -18.56 -3.46
CA ASP A 138 -2.29 -17.51 -2.88
C ASP A 138 -1.97 -17.80 -1.40
N LYS A 139 -2.91 -18.36 -0.61
CA LYS A 139 -2.65 -18.77 0.78
C LYS A 139 -1.50 -19.77 0.89
N ARG A 140 -1.36 -20.68 -0.07
CA ARG A 140 -0.24 -21.66 -0.11
C ARG A 140 1.09 -20.96 -0.36
N ILE A 141 1.12 -20.00 -1.29
CA ILE A 141 2.33 -19.22 -1.63
C ILE A 141 2.70 -18.25 -0.49
N TYR A 142 1.70 -17.68 0.18
CA TYR A 142 1.90 -16.75 1.29
C TYR A 142 2.41 -17.42 2.57
N LYS A 143 2.09 -18.70 2.82
CA LYS A 143 2.39 -19.37 4.09
C LYS A 143 3.88 -19.33 4.48
N PRO A 144 4.86 -19.58 3.59
CA PRO A 144 6.28 -19.43 3.91
C PRO A 144 6.67 -17.98 4.23
N LEU A 145 6.18 -17.02 3.45
CA LEU A 145 6.43 -15.59 3.68
C LEU A 145 5.86 -15.14 5.03
N LYS A 146 4.65 -15.57 5.37
CA LYS A 146 4.01 -15.30 6.65
C LYS A 146 4.89 -15.74 7.83
N LYS A 147 5.55 -16.90 7.75
CA LYS A 147 6.46 -17.39 8.79
C LYS A 147 7.69 -16.48 8.97
N LYS A 148 8.26 -15.98 7.87
CA LYS A 148 9.38 -15.02 7.93
C LYS A 148 8.94 -13.72 8.58
N VAL A 149 7.82 -13.16 8.14
CA VAL A 149 7.23 -11.94 8.72
C VAL A 149 6.96 -12.11 10.22
N LEU A 150 6.40 -13.25 10.63
CA LEU A 150 6.17 -13.58 12.05
C LEU A 150 7.45 -13.58 12.86
N LYS A 151 8.49 -14.27 12.38
CA LYS A 151 9.79 -14.33 13.04
C LYS A 151 10.42 -12.94 13.17
N THR A 152 10.29 -12.10 12.15
CA THR A 152 10.76 -10.71 12.19
C THR A 152 10.03 -9.90 13.27
N ILE A 153 8.71 -10.06 13.39
CA ILE A 153 7.89 -9.35 14.39
C ILE A 153 8.20 -9.83 15.82
N GLU A 154 8.36 -11.14 16.01
CA GLU A 154 8.66 -11.73 17.32
C GLU A 154 10.02 -11.30 17.87
N ASN A 155 10.97 -10.96 16.99
CA ASN A 155 12.32 -10.54 17.37
C ASN A 155 12.47 -9.02 17.52
N ASP A 156 11.41 -8.24 17.36
CA ASP A 156 11.46 -6.78 17.43
C ASP A 156 10.40 -6.23 18.41
N ASP A 157 10.87 -5.57 19.48
CA ASP A 157 10.01 -5.14 20.58
C ASP A 157 9.00 -4.04 20.20
N GLU A 158 9.29 -3.26 19.16
CA GLU A 158 8.36 -2.26 18.63
C GLU A 158 7.26 -2.93 17.80
N MET A 159 7.64 -3.94 17.03
CA MET A 159 6.74 -4.74 16.19
C MET A 159 5.84 -5.67 16.99
N LYS A 160 6.29 -6.21 18.14
CA LYS A 160 5.50 -7.10 19.01
C LYS A 160 4.12 -6.54 19.37
N LYS A 161 4.00 -5.21 19.51
CA LYS A 161 2.72 -4.52 19.78
C LYS A 161 1.68 -4.73 18.67
N TRP A 162 2.12 -5.00 17.44
CA TRP A 162 1.26 -5.25 16.28
C TRP A 162 0.93 -6.73 16.06
N TYR A 163 1.60 -7.63 16.79
CA TYR A 163 1.37 -9.07 16.69
C TYR A 163 -0.12 -9.42 16.86
N TYR A 164 -0.78 -8.81 17.84
CA TYR A 164 -2.20 -9.07 18.10
C TYR A 164 -3.11 -8.68 16.92
N TYR A 165 -2.84 -7.54 16.27
CA TYR A 165 -3.65 -7.02 15.15
C TYR A 165 -3.43 -7.76 13.84
N LEU A 166 -2.30 -8.45 13.67
CA LEU A 166 -2.02 -9.24 12.47
C LEU A 166 -2.75 -10.59 12.47
N PHE A 167 -3.18 -11.08 13.64
CA PHE A 167 -3.55 -12.48 13.81
C PHE A 167 -4.90 -12.76 14.50
N TYR A 168 -5.56 -11.77 15.11
CA TYR A 168 -6.97 -11.85 15.52
C TYR A 168 -7.88 -10.97 14.62
#